data_AF-A0A2H1IAM4-F1
#
_entry.id   AF-A0A2H1IAM4-F1
#
_cell.length_a   1.000
_cell.length_b   1.000
_cell.length_c   1.000
_cell.angle_alpha   90.00
_cell.angle_beta   90.00
_cell.angle_gamma   90.00
#
_symmetry.space_group_name_H-M   'P 1'
#
loop_
_entity.id
_entity.type
_entity.pdbx_description
1 polymer ?
#
loop_
_entity_poly.entity_id
_entity_poly.type
_entity_poly.pdbx_seq_one_letter_code
_entity_poly.pdbx_strand_id
1 'polypeptide(L)'
;MFGSLWRAVAFTSALAVIAVVIWIDVTTPVWQNLVIVSGLVAGVVTFLFTTLFIDRFIQRAARRRWAPVTRLALTEMLSQLADAERGRAGQWPAEPRRLPIPDASHGPDALLAGTEELRRAVVRERSRLSAALVTWWNLLSSVPDTEEIIRHTADVALLFDGVRDASWELDDAVRSGNEEAVRAAGDSLQARIMACNGSIAGIIEEISARLSSDEVELSEKARLSLAAMHRRAARER
;
A
#
# COMPACT_ATOMS: atom_id res chain seq x y z
N MET A 1 14.69 -37.98 -2.62
CA MET A 1 15.99 -38.37 -2.03
C MET A 1 17.02 -37.24 -1.89
N PHE A 2 16.77 -35.99 -2.33
CA PHE A 2 17.76 -34.90 -2.23
C PHE A 2 17.79 -34.14 -0.89
N GLY A 3 16.82 -34.36 0.00
CA GLY A 3 16.70 -33.61 1.26
C GLY A 3 17.65 -34.06 2.38
N SER A 4 18.03 -35.35 2.46
CA SER A 4 18.93 -35.82 3.53
C SER A 4 20.40 -35.52 3.23
N LEU A 5 20.81 -35.56 1.95
CA LEU A 5 22.16 -35.20 1.50
C LEU A 5 22.48 -33.73 1.79
N TRP A 6 21.54 -32.82 1.54
CA TRP A 6 21.74 -31.40 1.83
C TRP A 6 21.82 -31.12 3.34
N ARG A 7 21.03 -31.83 4.15
CA ARG A 7 21.11 -31.77 5.61
C ARG A 7 22.40 -32.35 6.15
N ALA A 8 22.88 -33.45 5.57
CA ALA A 8 24.15 -34.07 5.96
C ALA A 8 25.34 -33.15 5.65
N VAL A 9 25.37 -32.54 4.46
CA VAL A 9 26.42 -31.59 4.06
C VAL A 9 26.40 -30.33 4.92
N ALA A 10 25.22 -29.80 5.26
CA ALA A 10 25.10 -28.66 6.17
C ALA A 10 25.55 -29.01 7.60
N PHE A 11 25.30 -30.24 8.05
CA PHE A 11 25.70 -30.69 9.39
C PHE A 11 27.21 -30.92 9.49
N THR A 12 27.84 -31.55 8.50
CA THR A 12 29.29 -31.74 8.48
C THR A 12 30.05 -30.43 8.29
N SER A 13 29.54 -29.48 7.49
CA SER A 13 30.17 -28.16 7.37
C SER A 13 30.10 -27.39 8.68
N ALA A 14 28.96 -27.42 9.39
CA ALA A 14 28.82 -26.80 10.70
C ALA A 14 29.78 -27.41 11.73
N LEU A 15 29.92 -28.74 11.76
CA LEU A 15 30.82 -29.42 12.69
C LEU A 15 32.29 -29.08 12.43
N ALA A 16 32.69 -29.00 11.16
CA ALA A 16 34.04 -28.62 10.76
C ALA A 16 34.38 -27.18 11.17
N VAL A 17 33.43 -26.24 10.97
CA VAL A 17 33.60 -24.85 11.41
C VAL A 17 33.76 -24.75 12.92
N ILE A 18 32.95 -25.49 13.69
CA ILE A 18 33.06 -25.52 15.16
C ILE A 18 34.43 -26.06 15.60
N ALA A 19 34.89 -27.17 15.01
CA ALA A 19 36.19 -27.75 15.35
C ALA A 19 37.37 -26.82 15.04
N VAL A 20 37.32 -26.09 13.92
CA VAL A 20 38.35 -25.10 13.54
C VAL A 20 38.36 -23.91 14.50
N VAL A 21 37.18 -23.43 14.92
CA VAL A 21 37.09 -22.34 15.91
C VAL A 21 37.68 -22.76 17.26
N ILE A 22 37.35 -23.98 17.73
CA ILE A 22 37.90 -24.53 18.98
C ILE A 22 39.43 -24.71 18.87
N TRP A 23 39.93 -25.17 17.73
CA TRP A 23 41.36 -25.34 17.50
C TRP A 23 42.13 -24.01 17.59
N ILE A 24 41.59 -22.94 17.00
CA ILE A 24 42.18 -21.59 17.04
C ILE A 24 42.09 -21.00 18.46
N ASP A 25 41.03 -21.31 19.22
CA ASP A 25 40.86 -20.88 20.62
C ASP A 25 41.93 -21.48 21.55
N VAL A 26 42.20 -22.77 21.42
CA VAL A 26 43.18 -23.48 22.28
C VAL A 26 44.63 -23.08 21.98
N THR A 27 44.93 -22.71 20.74
CA THR A 27 46.32 -22.54 20.27
C THR A 27 46.84 -21.09 20.28
N THR A 28 46.00 -20.08 20.55
CA THR A 28 46.42 -18.67 20.43
C THR A 28 45.95 -17.79 21.61
N PRO A 29 46.84 -17.04 22.31
CA PRO A 29 46.48 -16.15 23.42
C PRO A 29 45.94 -14.78 22.94
N VAL A 30 45.31 -14.76 21.76
CA VAL A 30 44.85 -13.54 21.07
C VAL A 30 43.53 -13.01 21.69
N TRP A 31 42.84 -13.83 22.49
CA TRP A 31 41.46 -13.61 22.88
C TRP A 31 41.21 -12.47 23.88
N GLN A 32 42.14 -12.01 24.71
CA GLN A 32 41.81 -10.93 25.68
C GLN A 32 41.46 -9.59 25.00
N ASN A 33 42.13 -9.23 23.90
CA ASN A 33 41.77 -8.05 23.10
C ASN A 33 40.73 -8.37 22.01
N LEU A 34 40.62 -9.64 21.60
CA LEU A 34 39.68 -10.06 20.56
C LEU A 34 38.29 -10.41 21.10
N VAL A 35 38.09 -10.66 22.40
CA VAL A 35 36.74 -10.89 23.01
C VAL A 35 35.85 -9.65 22.85
N ILE A 36 36.39 -8.44 22.99
CA ILE A 36 35.63 -7.21 22.79
C ILE A 36 35.26 -7.05 21.31
N VAL A 37 36.20 -7.34 20.41
CA VAL A 37 35.99 -7.26 18.95
C VAL A 37 35.07 -8.38 18.46
N SER A 38 35.16 -9.59 19.02
CA SER A 38 34.33 -10.74 18.64
C SER A 38 32.91 -10.62 19.16
N GLY A 39 32.70 -10.03 20.34
CA GLY A 39 31.38 -9.63 20.83
C GLY A 39 30.73 -8.57 19.93
N LEU A 40 31.50 -7.59 19.48
CA LEU A 40 31.03 -6.55 18.55
C LEU A 40 30.74 -7.13 17.16
N VAL A 41 31.63 -7.97 16.63
CA VAL A 41 31.44 -8.64 15.33
C VAL A 41 30.26 -9.62 15.38
N ALA A 42 30.12 -10.41 16.45
CA ALA A 42 28.96 -11.28 16.63
C ALA A 42 27.67 -10.47 16.72
N GLY A 43 27.66 -9.35 17.46
CA GLY A 43 26.52 -8.43 17.53
C GLY A 43 26.17 -7.85 16.15
N VAL A 44 27.16 -7.41 15.37
CA VAL A 44 26.97 -6.89 14.00
C VAL A 44 26.47 -7.99 13.05
N VAL A 45 27.02 -9.20 13.12
CA VAL A 45 26.59 -10.33 12.29
C VAL A 45 25.16 -10.75 12.65
N THR A 46 24.83 -10.86 13.94
CA THR A 46 23.46 -11.14 14.39
C THR A 46 22.51 -10.03 13.99
N PHE A 47 22.91 -8.76 14.09
CA PHE A 47 22.12 -7.62 13.65
C PHE A 47 21.87 -7.66 12.13
N LEU A 48 22.92 -7.87 11.32
CA LEU A 48 22.81 -8.01 9.87
C LEU A 48 21.97 -9.21 9.48
N PHE A 49 22.13 -10.34 10.15
CA PHE A 49 21.34 -11.54 9.88
C PHE A 49 19.86 -11.35 10.23
N THR A 50 19.58 -10.70 11.37
CA THR A 50 18.21 -10.39 11.78
C THR A 50 17.55 -9.43 10.79
N THR A 51 18.20 -8.32 10.49
CA THR A 51 17.66 -7.26 9.61
C THR A 51 17.55 -7.69 8.15
N LEU A 52 18.54 -8.42 7.61
CA LEU A 52 18.54 -8.79 6.19
C LEU A 52 17.76 -10.06 5.88
N PHE A 53 17.78 -11.05 6.79
CA PHE A 53 17.20 -12.36 6.53
C PHE A 53 15.94 -12.62 7.31
N ILE A 54 15.97 -12.48 8.64
CA ILE A 54 14.84 -12.85 9.50
C ILE A 54 13.66 -11.93 9.22
N ASP A 55 13.87 -10.61 9.22
CA ASP A 55 12.79 -9.63 8.96
C ASP A 55 12.17 -9.82 7.57
N ARG A 56 13.01 -9.98 6.53
CA ARG A 56 12.51 -10.24 5.17
C ARG A 56 11.73 -11.55 5.07
N PHE A 57 12.16 -12.60 5.76
CA PHE A 57 11.48 -13.89 5.72
C PHE A 57 10.15 -13.85 6.46
N ILE A 58 10.11 -13.21 7.64
CA ILE A 58 8.90 -12.99 8.42
C ILE A 58 7.91 -12.13 7.63
N GLN A 59 8.37 -11.04 7.01
CA GLN A 59 7.54 -10.19 6.15
C GLN A 59 6.96 -10.97 4.97
N ARG A 60 7.76 -11.79 4.29
CA ARG A 60 7.29 -12.60 3.15
C ARG A 60 6.30 -13.68 3.58
N ALA A 61 6.51 -14.30 4.74
CA ALA A 61 5.57 -15.26 5.31
C ALA A 61 4.26 -14.60 5.74
N ALA A 62 4.33 -13.43 6.38
CA ALA A 62 3.16 -12.64 6.75
C ALA A 62 2.34 -12.22 5.53
N ARG A 63 2.98 -11.70 4.48
CA ARG A 63 2.30 -11.36 3.21
C ARG A 63 1.54 -12.55 2.64
N ARG A 64 2.18 -13.72 2.56
CA ARG A 64 1.54 -14.93 2.01
C ARG A 64 0.33 -15.38 2.84
N ARG A 65 0.41 -15.27 4.16
CA ARG A 65 -0.69 -15.65 5.06
C ARG A 65 -1.90 -14.72 4.89
N TRP A 66 -1.65 -13.43 4.69
CA TRP A 66 -2.71 -12.42 4.61
C TRP A 66 -3.15 -12.09 3.18
N ALA A 67 -2.46 -12.57 2.15
CA ALA A 67 -2.72 -12.24 0.74
C ALA A 67 -4.20 -12.29 0.32
N PRO A 68 -5.00 -13.32 0.67
CA PRO A 68 -6.42 -13.34 0.31
C PRO A 68 -7.22 -12.19 0.95
N VAL A 69 -6.91 -11.86 2.21
CA VAL A 69 -7.61 -10.82 2.97
C VAL A 69 -7.13 -9.43 2.50
N THR A 70 -5.84 -9.27 2.24
CA THR A 70 -5.29 -8.05 1.65
C THR A 70 -5.91 -7.77 0.29
N ARG A 71 -6.04 -8.79 -0.57
CA ARG A 71 -6.71 -8.66 -1.86
C ARG A 71 -8.17 -8.23 -1.73
N LEU A 72 -8.91 -8.82 -0.78
CA LEU A 72 -10.29 -8.43 -0.49
C LEU A 72 -10.37 -6.96 -0.04
N ALA A 73 -9.51 -6.57 0.90
CA ALA A 73 -9.44 -5.20 1.41
C ALA A 73 -9.15 -4.18 0.28
N LEU A 74 -8.15 -4.47 -0.55
CA LEU A 74 -7.77 -3.61 -1.67
C LEU A 74 -8.86 -3.54 -2.75
N THR A 75 -9.54 -4.66 -3.03
CA THR A 75 -10.67 -4.67 -3.97
C THR A 75 -11.84 -3.85 -3.45
N GLU A 76 -12.13 -3.92 -2.15
CA GLU A 76 -13.17 -3.09 -1.52
C GLU A 76 -12.76 -1.61 -1.48
N MET A 77 -11.52 -1.28 -1.15
CA MET A 77 -11.04 0.10 -1.24
C MET A 77 -11.18 0.65 -2.67
N LEU A 78 -10.86 -0.17 -3.67
CA LEU A 78 -11.02 0.20 -5.06
C LEU A 78 -12.48 0.39 -5.44
N SER A 79 -13.40 -0.49 -5.01
CA SER A 79 -14.84 -0.34 -5.29
C SER A 79 -15.42 0.94 -4.67
N GLN A 80 -14.92 1.34 -3.49
CA GLN A 80 -15.31 2.57 -2.80
C GLN A 80 -14.75 3.83 -3.46
N LEU A 81 -13.62 3.75 -4.18
CA LEU A 81 -13.03 4.88 -4.91
C LEU A 81 -13.50 4.96 -6.38
N ALA A 82 -13.86 3.82 -6.96
CA ALA A 82 -14.30 3.69 -8.34
C ALA A 82 -15.73 4.20 -8.55
N ASP A 83 -15.97 4.85 -9.69
CA ASP A 83 -17.31 5.22 -10.12
C ASP A 83 -18.07 3.99 -10.65
N ALA A 84 -18.84 3.39 -9.75
CA ALA A 84 -19.69 2.23 -10.04
C ALA A 84 -20.83 2.51 -11.04
N GLU A 85 -21.20 3.79 -11.27
CA GLU A 85 -22.26 4.13 -12.23
C GLU A 85 -21.73 4.27 -13.66
N ARG A 86 -20.44 4.56 -13.83
CA ARG A 86 -19.81 4.73 -15.16
C ARG A 86 -19.05 3.48 -15.64
N GLY A 87 -18.60 2.62 -14.73
CA GLY A 87 -17.93 1.36 -15.05
C GLY A 87 -18.87 0.15 -15.03
N ARG A 88 -18.70 -0.80 -15.97
CA ARG A 88 -19.31 -2.13 -15.83
C ARG A 88 -18.68 -2.84 -14.64
N ALA A 89 -19.51 -3.28 -13.69
CA ALA A 89 -19.07 -4.09 -12.55
C ALA A 89 -18.19 -5.27 -13.03
N GLY A 90 -16.93 -5.30 -12.60
CA GLY A 90 -15.96 -6.36 -12.93
C GLY A 90 -15.05 -6.10 -14.14
N GLN A 91 -15.15 -4.95 -14.82
CA GLN A 91 -14.25 -4.59 -15.92
C GLN A 91 -13.19 -3.58 -15.44
N TRP A 92 -11.92 -4.00 -15.47
CA TRP A 92 -10.76 -3.15 -15.20
C TRP A 92 -10.34 -2.42 -16.47
N PRO A 93 -9.94 -1.14 -16.41
CA PRO A 93 -9.67 -0.33 -15.22
C PRO A 93 -10.92 0.39 -14.66
N ALA A 94 -10.97 0.53 -13.33
CA ALA A 94 -11.97 1.33 -12.64
C ALA A 94 -11.77 2.83 -12.93
N GLU A 95 -12.85 3.53 -13.31
CA GLU A 95 -12.80 4.98 -13.49
C GLU A 95 -12.89 5.68 -12.12
N PRO A 96 -12.02 6.66 -11.80
CA PRO A 96 -12.08 7.39 -10.54
C PRO A 96 -13.35 8.23 -10.43
N ARG A 97 -14.02 8.19 -9.27
CA ARG A 97 -15.03 9.20 -8.93
C ARG A 97 -14.37 10.59 -8.91
N ARG A 98 -15.03 11.56 -9.54
CA ARG A 98 -14.56 12.94 -9.61
C ARG A 98 -15.49 13.85 -8.82
N LEU A 99 -14.91 14.77 -8.08
CA LEU A 99 -15.66 15.86 -7.48
C LEU A 99 -16.25 16.77 -8.56
N PRO A 100 -17.49 17.27 -8.39
CA PRO A 100 -18.10 18.21 -9.33
C PRO A 100 -17.33 19.53 -9.32
N ILE A 101 -17.17 20.15 -10.48
CA ILE A 101 -16.58 21.49 -10.60
C ILE A 101 -17.74 22.49 -10.68
N PRO A 102 -17.88 23.43 -9.72
CA PRO A 102 -18.91 24.46 -9.78
C PRO A 102 -18.76 25.31 -11.04
N ASP A 103 -19.87 25.55 -11.75
CA ASP A 103 -19.88 26.33 -12.98
C ASP A 103 -20.24 27.80 -12.72
N ALA A 104 -19.30 28.70 -13.00
CA ALA A 104 -19.47 30.14 -12.86
C ALA A 104 -20.29 30.78 -13.99
N SER A 105 -20.56 30.06 -15.08
CA SER A 105 -21.23 30.59 -16.29
C SER A 105 -22.69 30.95 -16.06
N HIS A 106 -23.31 30.42 -15.01
CA HIS A 106 -24.74 30.56 -14.71
C HIS A 106 -25.04 31.65 -13.65
N GLY A 107 -24.04 32.47 -13.31
CA GLY A 107 -24.18 33.59 -12.36
C GLY A 107 -23.90 33.22 -10.91
N PRO A 108 -23.93 34.21 -10.00
CA PRO A 108 -23.48 34.07 -8.62
C PRO A 108 -24.34 33.09 -7.80
N ASP A 109 -25.66 33.11 -7.95
CA ASP A 109 -26.56 32.20 -7.22
C ASP A 109 -26.34 30.73 -7.63
N ALA A 110 -26.10 30.48 -8.92
CA ALA A 110 -25.79 29.14 -9.42
C ALA A 110 -24.43 28.65 -8.93
N LEU A 111 -23.44 29.56 -8.84
CA LEU A 111 -22.12 29.24 -8.30
C LEU A 111 -22.20 28.85 -6.81
N LEU A 112 -22.97 29.58 -6.00
CA LEU A 112 -23.23 29.26 -4.59
C LEU A 112 -23.97 27.93 -4.40
N ALA A 113 -24.91 27.62 -5.28
CA ALA A 113 -25.59 26.32 -5.27
C ALA A 113 -24.61 25.17 -5.63
N GLY A 114 -23.72 25.41 -6.61
CA GLY A 114 -22.71 24.47 -7.03
C GLY A 114 -21.65 24.18 -5.97
N THR A 115 -21.19 25.20 -5.23
CA THR A 115 -20.26 25.03 -4.10
C THR A 115 -20.90 24.25 -2.94
N GLU A 116 -22.20 24.46 -2.69
CA GLU A 116 -22.93 23.67 -1.69
C GLU A 116 -23.10 22.20 -2.10
N GLU A 117 -23.36 21.93 -3.38
CA GLU A 117 -23.37 20.57 -3.90
C GLU A 117 -21.99 19.91 -3.79
N LEU A 118 -20.92 20.64 -4.13
CA LEU A 118 -19.55 20.20 -3.95
C LEU A 118 -19.25 19.85 -2.50
N ARG A 119 -19.61 20.70 -1.52
CA ARG A 119 -19.40 20.40 -0.09
C ARG A 119 -20.11 19.13 0.34
N ARG A 120 -21.35 18.94 -0.09
CA ARG A 120 -22.10 17.70 0.19
C ARG A 120 -21.42 16.48 -0.45
N ALA A 121 -20.89 16.61 -1.66
CA ALA A 121 -20.12 15.54 -2.32
C ALA A 121 -18.84 15.22 -1.55
N VAL A 122 -18.07 16.24 -1.15
CA VAL A 122 -16.83 16.09 -0.35
C VAL A 122 -17.09 15.36 0.96
N VAL A 123 -18.15 15.71 1.70
CA VAL A 123 -18.51 15.04 2.96
C VAL A 123 -18.84 13.56 2.73
N ARG A 124 -19.61 13.25 1.68
CA ARG A 124 -19.93 11.86 1.33
C ARG A 124 -18.69 11.06 0.98
N GLU A 125 -17.83 11.59 0.12
CA GLU A 125 -16.62 10.89 -0.33
C GLU A 125 -15.61 10.73 0.81
N ARG A 126 -15.40 11.77 1.64
CA ARG A 126 -14.57 11.65 2.86
C ARG A 126 -15.09 10.58 3.81
N SER A 127 -16.41 10.52 4.02
CA SER A 127 -17.02 9.54 4.93
C SER A 127 -16.84 8.11 4.40
N ARG A 128 -17.03 7.89 3.09
CA ARG A 128 -16.79 6.60 2.43
C ARG A 128 -15.33 6.17 2.57
N LEU A 129 -14.40 7.06 2.25
CA LEU A 129 -12.97 6.78 2.34
C LEU A 129 -12.55 6.45 3.77
N SER A 130 -13.02 7.23 4.74
CA SER A 130 -12.73 7.01 6.16
C SER A 130 -13.32 5.69 6.65
N ALA A 131 -14.54 5.33 6.25
CA ALA A 131 -15.16 4.07 6.61
C ALA A 131 -14.38 2.86 6.05
N ALA A 132 -13.96 2.94 4.79
CA ALA A 132 -13.13 1.90 4.17
C ALA A 132 -11.78 1.77 4.89
N LEU A 133 -11.11 2.88 5.17
CA LEU A 133 -9.83 2.88 5.87
C LEU A 133 -9.95 2.31 7.28
N VAL A 134 -10.95 2.73 8.07
CA VAL A 134 -11.18 2.22 9.43
C VAL A 134 -11.47 0.71 9.43
N THR A 135 -12.27 0.24 8.47
CA THR A 135 -12.62 -1.19 8.34
C THR A 135 -11.37 -2.04 8.13
N TRP A 136 -10.44 -1.56 7.30
CA TRP A 136 -9.26 -2.33 6.90
C TRP A 136 -7.99 -1.93 7.64
N TRP A 137 -8.03 -0.93 8.52
CA TRP A 137 -6.85 -0.35 9.19
C TRP A 137 -6.01 -1.39 9.91
N ASN A 138 -6.63 -2.22 10.76
CA ASN A 138 -5.93 -3.23 11.55
C ASN A 138 -5.22 -4.26 10.67
N LEU A 139 -5.79 -4.56 9.50
CA LEU A 139 -5.16 -5.46 8.53
C LEU A 139 -4.03 -4.75 7.80
N LEU A 140 -4.31 -3.61 7.17
CA LEU A 140 -3.34 -2.88 6.33
C LEU A 140 -2.11 -2.51 7.16
N SER A 141 -2.28 -1.93 8.35
CA SER A 141 -1.15 -1.60 9.24
C SER A 141 -0.28 -2.81 9.66
N SER A 142 -0.81 -4.03 9.57
CA SER A 142 -0.06 -5.27 9.86
C SER A 142 0.60 -5.91 8.63
N VAL A 143 0.26 -5.45 7.43
CA VAL A 143 0.73 -6.02 6.16
C VAL A 143 1.84 -5.13 5.58
N PRO A 144 3.04 -5.69 5.33
CA PRO A 144 4.12 -4.93 4.72
C PRO A 144 3.71 -4.38 3.35
N ASP A 145 4.27 -3.23 2.98
CA ASP A 145 4.05 -2.49 1.72
C ASP A 145 2.70 -1.78 1.57
N THR A 146 1.78 -1.82 2.55
CA THR A 146 0.51 -1.06 2.44
C THR A 146 0.59 0.35 3.03
N GLU A 147 1.73 0.72 3.61
CA GLU A 147 1.99 2.03 4.21
C GLU A 147 1.76 3.18 3.21
N GLU A 148 2.16 2.99 1.97
CA GLU A 148 1.98 3.99 0.91
C GLU A 148 0.50 4.25 0.61
N ILE A 149 -0.32 3.19 0.48
CA ILE A 149 -1.77 3.30 0.29
C ILE A 149 -2.42 4.02 1.48
N ILE A 150 -2.03 3.67 2.71
CA ILE A 150 -2.53 4.31 3.93
C ILE A 150 -2.22 5.81 3.90
N ARG A 151 -0.98 6.17 3.60
CA ARG A 151 -0.52 7.56 3.53
C ARG A 151 -1.27 8.33 2.45
N HIS A 152 -1.34 7.80 1.23
CA HIS A 152 -2.08 8.43 0.13
C HIS A 152 -3.57 8.60 0.47
N THR A 153 -4.17 7.63 1.14
CA THR A 153 -5.57 7.72 1.60
C THR A 153 -5.76 8.85 2.62
N ALA A 154 -4.83 9.00 3.57
CA ALA A 154 -4.85 10.10 4.53
C ALA A 154 -4.63 11.46 3.85
N ASP A 155 -3.73 11.54 2.89
CA ASP A 155 -3.47 12.76 2.10
C ASP A 155 -4.73 13.20 1.34
N VAL A 156 -5.46 12.27 0.72
CA VAL A 156 -6.75 12.57 0.07
C VAL A 156 -7.77 13.11 1.06
N ALA A 157 -7.83 12.58 2.28
CA ALA A 157 -8.74 13.09 3.31
C ALA A 157 -8.42 14.55 3.68
N LEU A 158 -7.14 14.93 3.70
CA LEU A 158 -6.72 16.32 3.90
C LEU A 158 -7.04 17.21 2.68
N LEU A 159 -6.89 16.68 1.47
CA LEU A 159 -7.28 17.40 0.25
C LEU A 159 -8.79 17.69 0.22
N PHE A 160 -9.63 16.78 0.71
CA PHE A 160 -11.06 17.03 0.87
C PHE A 160 -11.35 18.22 1.80
N ASP A 161 -10.63 18.33 2.91
CA ASP A 161 -10.76 19.47 3.82
C ASP A 161 -10.32 20.77 3.15
N GLY A 162 -9.23 20.71 2.37
CA GLY A 162 -8.78 21.84 1.55
C GLY A 162 -9.81 22.29 0.50
N VAL A 163 -10.52 21.36 -0.15
CA VAL A 163 -11.59 21.68 -1.11
C VAL A 163 -12.80 22.30 -0.39
N ARG A 164 -13.18 21.75 0.77
CA ARG A 164 -14.27 22.29 1.58
C ARG A 164 -13.96 23.73 2.01
N ASP A 165 -12.78 23.98 2.52
CA ASP A 165 -12.41 25.30 3.03
C ASP A 165 -12.32 26.33 1.89
N ALA A 166 -11.72 25.96 0.75
CA ALA A 166 -11.71 26.80 -0.45
C ALA A 166 -13.12 27.07 -1.04
N SER A 167 -14.06 26.14 -0.86
CA SER A 167 -15.45 26.38 -1.28
C SER A 167 -16.14 27.46 -0.42
N TRP A 168 -15.79 27.56 0.86
CA TRP A 168 -16.30 28.63 1.73
C TRP A 168 -15.67 29.97 1.39
N GLU A 169 -14.36 30.00 1.11
CA GLU A 169 -13.66 31.20 0.64
C GLU A 169 -14.29 31.76 -0.64
N LEU A 170 -14.68 30.88 -1.58
CA LEU A 170 -15.38 31.29 -2.79
C LEU A 170 -16.78 31.86 -2.47
N ASP A 171 -17.55 31.22 -1.59
CA ASP A 171 -18.87 31.73 -1.20
C ASP A 171 -18.77 33.12 -0.55
N ASP A 172 -17.79 33.33 0.32
CA ASP A 172 -17.54 34.62 0.96
C ASP A 172 -17.13 35.68 -0.06
N ALA A 173 -16.26 35.33 -1.02
CA ALA A 173 -15.88 36.22 -2.11
C ALA A 173 -17.08 36.62 -2.98
N VAL A 174 -17.95 35.67 -3.34
CA VAL A 174 -19.18 35.92 -4.12
C VAL A 174 -20.11 36.87 -3.37
N ARG A 175 -20.31 36.64 -2.06
CA ARG A 175 -21.18 37.49 -1.21
C ARG A 175 -20.61 38.89 -1.00
N SER A 176 -19.29 39.04 -1.01
CA SER A 176 -18.64 40.35 -0.92
C SER A 176 -18.82 41.20 -2.18
N GLY A 177 -19.17 40.58 -3.32
CA GLY A 177 -19.28 41.24 -4.62
C GLY A 177 -17.95 41.66 -5.24
N ASN A 178 -16.81 41.23 -4.69
CA ASN A 178 -15.49 41.54 -5.23
C ASN A 178 -15.11 40.54 -6.35
N GLU A 179 -15.26 40.95 -7.60
CA GLU A 179 -14.97 40.11 -8.77
C GLU A 179 -13.53 39.58 -8.83
N GLU A 180 -12.55 40.34 -8.34
CA GLU A 180 -11.16 39.88 -8.31
C GLU A 180 -10.95 38.79 -7.27
N ALA A 181 -11.57 38.95 -6.09
CA ALA A 181 -11.58 37.92 -5.06
C ALA A 181 -12.32 36.65 -5.51
N VAL A 182 -13.45 36.79 -6.22
CA VAL A 182 -14.21 35.66 -6.77
C VAL A 182 -13.35 34.87 -7.76
N ARG A 183 -12.65 35.56 -8.66
CA ARG A 183 -11.77 34.92 -9.64
C ARG A 183 -10.62 34.16 -8.96
N ALA A 184 -9.92 34.82 -8.02
CA ALA A 184 -8.81 34.19 -7.31
C ALA A 184 -9.26 32.98 -6.46
N ALA A 185 -10.39 33.09 -5.77
CA ALA A 185 -10.96 31.99 -4.99
C ALA A 185 -11.44 30.84 -5.90
N GLY A 186 -12.02 31.16 -7.06
CA GLY A 186 -12.44 30.18 -8.07
C GLY A 186 -11.25 29.38 -8.62
N ASP A 187 -10.18 30.06 -9.02
CA ASP A 187 -8.95 29.42 -9.50
C ASP A 187 -8.31 28.53 -8.42
N SER A 188 -8.28 29.00 -7.18
CA SER A 188 -7.79 28.24 -6.01
C SER A 188 -8.62 26.98 -5.78
N LEU A 189 -9.96 27.09 -5.79
CA LEU A 189 -10.87 25.98 -5.62
C LEU A 189 -10.69 24.95 -6.75
N GLN A 190 -10.63 25.41 -8.01
CA GLN A 190 -10.43 24.54 -9.16
C GLN A 190 -9.11 23.78 -9.07
N ALA A 191 -8.01 24.44 -8.72
CA ALA A 191 -6.71 23.80 -8.53
C ALA A 191 -6.75 22.71 -7.46
N ARG A 192 -7.43 22.96 -6.33
CA ARG A 192 -7.60 21.99 -5.24
C ARG A 192 -8.47 20.80 -5.65
N ILE A 193 -9.56 21.04 -6.39
CA ILE A 193 -10.40 19.97 -6.95
C ILE A 193 -9.57 19.10 -7.91
N MET A 194 -8.77 19.71 -8.79
CA MET A 194 -7.91 18.98 -9.72
C MET A 194 -6.85 18.15 -8.99
N ALA A 195 -6.20 18.71 -7.96
CA ALA A 195 -5.24 18.00 -7.15
C ALA A 195 -5.89 16.80 -6.42
N CYS A 196 -7.07 16.99 -5.85
CA CYS A 196 -7.84 15.93 -5.20
C CYS A 196 -8.22 14.81 -6.18
N ASN A 197 -8.79 15.17 -7.33
CA ASN A 197 -9.15 14.20 -8.37
C ASN A 197 -7.93 13.44 -8.91
N GLY A 198 -6.80 14.12 -9.08
CA GLY A 198 -5.54 13.48 -9.49
C GLY A 198 -4.99 12.51 -8.44
N SER A 199 -5.07 12.86 -7.15
CA SER A 199 -4.66 12.00 -6.06
C SER A 199 -5.54 10.75 -5.94
N ILE A 200 -6.87 10.88 -6.08
CA ILE A 200 -7.80 9.74 -6.14
C ILE A 200 -7.44 8.81 -7.30
N ALA A 201 -7.18 9.37 -8.49
CA ALA A 201 -6.77 8.58 -9.66
C ALA A 201 -5.47 7.81 -9.41
N GLY A 202 -4.48 8.46 -8.77
CA GLY A 202 -3.21 7.81 -8.40
C GLY A 202 -3.38 6.63 -7.44
N ILE A 203 -4.25 6.76 -6.42
CA ILE A 203 -4.55 5.64 -5.51
C ILE A 203 -5.19 4.47 -6.26
N ILE A 204 -6.14 4.75 -7.16
CA ILE A 204 -6.78 3.70 -7.96
C ILE A 204 -5.75 2.99 -8.84
N GLU A 205 -4.87 3.75 -9.50
CA GLU A 205 -3.79 3.18 -10.32
C GLU A 205 -2.87 2.29 -9.49
N GLU A 206 -2.44 2.75 -8.31
CA GLU A 206 -1.58 2.00 -7.40
C GLU A 206 -2.23 0.70 -6.92
N ILE A 207 -3.49 0.77 -6.47
CA ILE A 207 -4.25 -0.40 -6.02
C ILE A 207 -4.46 -1.38 -7.19
N SER A 208 -4.76 -0.88 -8.39
CA SER A 208 -4.94 -1.69 -9.61
C SER A 208 -3.65 -2.42 -9.99
N ALA A 209 -2.51 -1.73 -9.96
CA ALA A 209 -1.20 -2.29 -10.25
C ALA A 209 -0.84 -3.42 -9.27
N ARG A 210 -1.13 -3.23 -7.97
CA ARG A 210 -0.89 -4.25 -6.94
C ARG A 210 -1.78 -5.48 -7.12
N LEU A 211 -3.07 -5.28 -7.39
CA LEU A 211 -4.01 -6.37 -7.60
C LEU A 211 -3.69 -7.19 -8.86
N SER A 212 -3.25 -6.54 -9.94
CA SER A 212 -2.81 -7.25 -11.16
C SER A 212 -1.53 -8.05 -10.94
N SER A 213 -0.56 -7.51 -10.19
CA SER A 213 0.65 -8.25 -9.80
C SER A 213 0.32 -9.50 -8.97
N ASP A 214 -0.59 -9.38 -8.00
CA ASP A 214 -1.04 -10.52 -7.18
C ASP A 214 -1.75 -11.59 -8.01
N GLU A 215 -2.54 -11.20 -9.02
CA GLU A 215 -3.22 -12.13 -9.92
C GLU A 215 -2.23 -12.96 -10.75
N VAL A 216 -1.16 -12.34 -11.25
CA VAL A 216 -0.08 -13.02 -11.98
C VAL A 216 0.61 -14.07 -11.08
N GLU A 217 0.95 -13.70 -9.84
CA GLU A 217 1.60 -14.62 -8.89
C GLU A 217 0.69 -15.81 -8.53
N LEU A 218 -0.62 -15.58 -8.37
CA LEU A 218 -1.59 -16.63 -8.09
C LEU A 218 -1.80 -17.57 -9.28
N SER A 219 -1.88 -17.03 -10.49
CA SER A 219 -2.01 -17.81 -11.73
C SER A 219 -0.80 -18.72 -11.96
N GLU A 220 0.41 -18.20 -11.72
CA GLU A 220 1.65 -18.98 -11.82
C GLU A 220 1.69 -20.13 -10.79
N LYS A 221 1.33 -19.85 -9.53
CA LYS A 221 1.24 -20.87 -8.48
C LYS A 221 0.20 -21.94 -8.78
N ALA A 222 -0.97 -21.56 -9.30
CA ALA A 222 -2.01 -22.49 -9.71
C ALA A 222 -1.52 -23.42 -10.83
N ARG A 223 -0.83 -22.87 -11.84
CA ARG A 223 -0.19 -23.67 -12.90
C ARG A 223 0.85 -24.65 -12.34
N LEU A 224 1.69 -24.21 -11.41
CA LEU A 224 2.71 -25.05 -10.80
C LEU A 224 2.10 -26.17 -9.93
N SER A 225 1.04 -25.88 -9.18
CA SER A 225 0.36 -26.90 -8.36
C SER A 225 -0.34 -27.94 -9.23
N LEU A 226 -0.99 -27.50 -10.32
CA LEU A 226 -1.64 -28.39 -11.29
C LEU A 226 -0.61 -29.27 -12.01
N ALA A 227 0.51 -28.70 -12.44
CA ALA A 227 1.63 -29.46 -13.00
C ALA A 227 2.27 -30.44 -12.00
N ALA A 228 2.26 -30.15 -10.70
CA ALA A 228 2.74 -31.06 -9.67
C ALA A 228 1.74 -32.21 -9.40
N MET A 229 0.44 -31.92 -9.42
CA MET A 229 -0.63 -32.93 -9.30
C MET A 229 -0.60 -33.90 -10.49
N HIS A 230 -0.48 -33.40 -11.72
CA HIS A 230 -0.35 -34.24 -12.91
C HIS A 230 0.90 -35.14 -12.86
N ARG A 231 2.03 -34.62 -12.36
CA ARG A 231 3.26 -35.43 -12.17
C ARG A 231 3.14 -36.48 -11.08
N ARG A 232 2.32 -36.26 -10.04
CA ARG A 232 2.00 -37.29 -9.03
C ARG A 232 1.10 -38.37 -9.61
N ALA A 233 0.02 -37.99 -10.28
CA ALA A 233 -0.90 -38.92 -10.92
C ALA A 233 -0.23 -39.80 -12.00
N ALA A 234 0.78 -39.28 -12.70
CA ALA A 234 1.56 -40.04 -13.68
C ALA A 234 2.59 -41.01 -13.07
N ARG A 235 2.93 -40.88 -11.78
CA ARG A 235 3.84 -41.79 -11.06
C ARG A 235 3.11 -42.90 -10.31
N GLU A 236 1.81 -42.75 -10.10
CA GLU A 236 0.94 -43.72 -9.42
C GLU A 236 0.22 -44.66 -10.42
N ARG A 237 0.48 -44.49 -11.72
CA ARG A 237 0.10 -45.42 -12.80
C ARG A 237 1.32 -46.18 -13.29
#